data_AF-A0A7V2XBD2-F1
#
_entry.id   AF-A0A7V2XBD2-F1
#
_cell.length_a   1.000
_cell.length_b   1.000
_cell.length_c   1.000
_cell.angle_alpha   90.00
_cell.angle_beta   90.00
_cell.angle_gamma   90.00
#
_symmetry.space_group_name_H-M   'P 1'
#
loop_
_entity.id
_entity.type
_entity.pdbx_description
1 polymer ?
#
loop_
_entity_poly.entity_id
_entity_poly.type
_entity_poly.pdbx_seq_one_letter_code
_entity_poly.pdbx_strand_id
1 'polypeptide(L)'
;MATCFPGDQRPARFDPEHFGEETTFAVEKAGGRKRSRGFTLIEVCLVVFIIGVLAGISLFGAKTYRDRAKVAQARAELDKIAKAIMMLHIDTGKWPGGQIPGLPAAPGNEVSNLNASSA
;
A
#
# COMPACT_ATOMS: atom_id res chain seq x y z
N MET A 1 -15.93 14.02 -46.45
CA MET A 1 -15.60 15.04 -45.43
C MET A 1 -15.14 14.28 -44.19
N ALA A 2 -13.83 14.08 -44.06
CA ALA A 2 -13.22 13.25 -43.02
C ALA A 2 -12.94 14.10 -41.78
N THR A 3 -13.61 13.82 -40.67
CA THR A 3 -13.34 14.48 -39.39
C THR A 3 -12.21 13.74 -38.69
N CYS A 4 -11.04 14.38 -38.67
CA CYS A 4 -9.91 14.04 -37.82
C CYS A 4 -10.35 14.17 -36.34
N PHE A 5 -10.37 13.07 -35.59
CA PHE A 5 -10.67 13.07 -34.16
C PHE A 5 -9.37 12.89 -33.36
N PRO A 6 -8.89 13.92 -32.64
CA PRO A 6 -7.72 13.82 -31.80
C PRO A 6 -8.14 13.22 -30.44
N GLY A 7 -7.86 11.94 -30.22
CA GLY A 7 -8.16 11.31 -28.93
C GLY A 7 -8.19 9.78 -28.85
N ASP A 8 -7.74 9.05 -29.87
CA ASP A 8 -7.70 7.57 -29.80
C ASP A 8 -6.50 7.09 -28.98
N GLN A 9 -6.52 7.34 -27.67
CA GLN A 9 -5.60 6.75 -26.70
C GLN A 9 -6.24 5.47 -26.13
N ARG A 10 -6.51 4.48 -26.99
CA ARG A 10 -6.88 3.15 -26.47
C ARG A 10 -5.66 2.60 -25.75
N PRO A 11 -5.77 2.20 -24.47
CA PRO A 11 -4.64 1.55 -23.81
C PRO A 11 -4.32 0.30 -24.62
N ALA A 12 -3.04 0.15 -25.00
CA ALA A 12 -2.54 -1.05 -25.61
C ALA A 12 -3.05 -2.24 -24.77
N ARG A 13 -3.90 -3.05 -25.39
CA ARG A 13 -4.36 -4.27 -24.75
C ARG A 13 -3.11 -5.08 -24.43
N PHE A 14 -2.92 -5.37 -23.15
CA PHE A 14 -1.81 -6.20 -22.72
C PHE A 14 -2.08 -7.60 -23.26
N ASP A 15 -1.50 -7.93 -24.42
CA ASP A 15 -1.57 -9.24 -25.04
C ASP A 15 -0.63 -10.18 -24.26
N PRO A 16 -1.16 -11.17 -23.50
CA PRO A 16 -0.34 -12.00 -22.62
C PRO A 16 0.42 -13.12 -23.37
N GLU A 17 0.52 -13.07 -24.70
CA GLU A 17 1.08 -14.16 -25.52
C GLU A 17 2.48 -13.89 -26.12
N HIS A 18 3.17 -12.81 -25.74
CA HIS A 18 4.51 -12.49 -26.29
C HIS A 18 5.61 -12.34 -25.23
N PHE A 19 5.62 -13.20 -24.21
CA PHE A 19 6.79 -13.34 -23.32
C PHE A 19 7.32 -14.78 -23.35
N GLY A 20 7.82 -15.19 -24.51
CA GLY A 20 8.35 -16.52 -24.73
C GLY A 20 9.22 -16.59 -25.99
N GLU A 21 10.31 -15.83 -26.02
CA GLU A 21 11.34 -15.95 -27.07
C GLU A 21 12.69 -16.26 -26.42
N GLU A 22 13.00 -17.57 -26.39
CA GLU A 22 14.30 -18.16 -26.77
C GLU A 22 15.56 -17.32 -26.46
N THR A 23 16.10 -17.46 -25.25
CA THR A 23 17.53 -17.21 -25.00
C THR A 23 18.26 -18.53 -24.80
N THR A 24 18.19 -19.37 -25.82
CA THR A 24 18.86 -20.65 -25.88
C THR A 24 20.32 -20.40 -26.27
N PHE A 25 21.16 -20.05 -25.29
CA PHE A 25 22.60 -19.95 -25.48
C PHE A 25 23.20 -21.35 -25.67
N ALA A 26 23.50 -21.70 -26.91
CA ALA A 26 24.26 -22.88 -27.25
C ALA A 26 25.70 -22.74 -26.73
N VAL A 27 25.98 -23.38 -25.59
CA VAL A 27 27.34 -23.50 -25.02
C VAL A 27 28.01 -24.73 -25.62
N GLU A 28 29.05 -24.51 -26.43
CA GLU A 28 29.91 -25.55 -26.98
C GLU A 28 30.65 -26.30 -25.87
N LYS A 29 30.55 -27.64 -25.90
CA LYS A 29 31.03 -28.53 -24.85
C LYS A 29 32.52 -28.84 -25.04
N ALA A 30 33.39 -27.95 -24.57
CA ALA A 30 34.81 -28.29 -24.37
C ALA A 30 34.96 -29.21 -23.14
N GLY A 31 35.23 -30.49 -23.39
CA GLY A 31 35.39 -31.53 -22.38
C GLY A 31 36.65 -31.35 -21.52
N GLY A 32 36.57 -30.53 -20.48
CA GLY A 32 37.48 -30.59 -19.33
C GLY A 32 36.90 -31.50 -18.24
N ARG A 33 37.67 -32.45 -17.72
CA ARG A 33 37.29 -33.27 -16.56
C ARG A 33 36.82 -32.34 -15.43
N LYS A 34 35.51 -32.32 -15.16
CA LYS A 34 34.93 -31.55 -14.07
C LYS A 34 35.47 -32.12 -12.76
N ARG A 35 36.48 -31.48 -12.20
CA ARG A 35 36.95 -31.76 -10.84
C ARG A 35 35.80 -31.37 -9.92
N SER A 36 35.07 -32.35 -9.39
CA SER A 36 34.08 -32.14 -8.36
C SER A 36 34.78 -31.52 -7.15
N ARG A 37 34.62 -30.22 -6.98
CA ARG A 37 35.05 -29.51 -5.78
C ARG A 37 33.95 -29.74 -4.76
N GLY A 38 34.27 -30.41 -3.66
CA GLY A 38 33.35 -30.58 -2.54
C GLY A 38 33.07 -29.24 -1.86
N PHE A 39 31.87 -29.09 -1.32
CA PHE A 39 31.50 -27.96 -0.46
C PHE A 39 32.36 -27.97 0.80
N THR A 40 32.91 -26.81 1.15
CA THR A 40 33.58 -26.68 2.45
C THR A 40 32.53 -26.41 3.53
N LEU A 41 32.69 -26.97 4.74
CA LEU A 41 31.75 -26.71 5.84
C LEU A 41 31.73 -25.23 6.22
N ILE A 42 32.87 -24.54 6.09
CA ILE A 42 32.98 -23.11 6.31
C ILE A 42 32.14 -22.29 5.31
N GLU A 43 31.97 -22.77 4.09
CA GLU A 43 31.16 -22.11 3.06
C GLU A 43 29.68 -22.15 3.38
N VAL A 44 29.16 -23.24 3.95
CA VAL A 44 27.76 -23.26 4.43
C VAL A 44 27.63 -22.57 5.79
N CYS A 45 28.62 -22.69 6.67
CA CYS A 45 28.59 -22.11 8.01
C CYS A 45 28.55 -20.58 7.98
N LEU A 46 29.39 -19.94 7.15
CA LEU A 46 29.36 -18.49 7.00
C LEU A 46 28.05 -18.00 6.38
N VAL A 47 27.43 -18.77 5.47
CA VAL A 47 26.15 -18.42 4.83
C VAL A 47 25.00 -18.37 5.84
N VAL A 48 24.82 -19.43 6.63
CA VAL A 48 23.75 -19.42 7.65
C VAL A 48 24.05 -18.42 8.77
N PHE A 49 25.33 -18.16 9.05
CA PHE A 49 25.76 -17.11 9.98
C PHE A 49 25.36 -15.71 9.51
N ILE A 50 25.68 -15.32 8.27
CA ILE A 50 25.30 -14.00 7.75
C ILE A 50 23.79 -13.87 7.59
N ILE A 51 23.09 -14.93 7.18
CA ILE A 51 21.61 -14.92 7.09
C ILE A 51 21.00 -14.74 8.48
N GLY A 52 21.56 -15.38 9.52
CA GLY A 52 21.11 -15.20 10.90
C GLY A 52 21.25 -13.77 11.40
N VAL A 53 22.38 -13.11 11.12
CA VAL A 53 22.61 -11.70 11.49
C VAL A 53 21.64 -10.79 10.73
N LEU A 54 21.52 -10.95 9.40
CA LEU A 54 20.63 -10.13 8.57
C LEU A 54 19.16 -10.31 8.96
N ALA A 55 18.72 -11.54 9.22
CA ALA A 55 17.36 -11.84 9.66
C ALA A 55 17.07 -11.21 11.02
N GLY A 56 18.03 -11.23 11.96
CA GLY A 56 17.90 -10.62 13.28
C GLY A 56 17.65 -9.10 13.21
N ILE A 57 18.38 -8.37 12.36
CA ILE A 57 18.24 -6.90 12.27
C ILE A 57 17.04 -6.44 11.42
N SER A 58 16.55 -7.28 10.49
CA SER A 58 15.53 -6.89 9.51
C SER A 58 14.18 -6.47 10.11
N LEU A 59 13.90 -6.82 11.37
CA LEU A 59 12.61 -6.58 12.02
C LEU A 59 12.48 -5.20 12.68
N PHE A 60 13.59 -4.55 13.04
CA PHE A 60 13.56 -3.38 13.94
C PHE A 60 12.96 -2.11 13.32
N GLY A 61 13.06 -1.91 12.00
CA GLY A 61 12.59 -0.69 11.36
C GLY A 61 11.07 -0.59 11.20
N ALA A 62 10.38 -1.71 10.94
CA ALA A 62 9.01 -1.70 10.41
C ALA A 62 7.95 -1.21 11.40
N LYS A 63 8.17 -1.34 12.72
CA LYS A 63 7.16 -1.00 13.75
C LYS A 63 6.82 0.49 13.72
N THR A 64 7.82 1.37 13.74
CA THR A 64 7.63 2.82 13.79
C THR A 64 6.97 3.35 12.51
N TYR A 65 7.28 2.76 11.34
CA TYR A 65 6.63 3.12 10.08
C TYR A 65 5.15 2.75 10.08
N ARG A 66 4.77 1.59 10.62
CA ARG A 66 3.37 1.19 10.75
C ARG A 66 2.58 2.11 11.68
N ASP A 67 3.16 2.50 12.81
CA ASP A 67 2.50 3.39 13.77
C ASP A 67 2.28 4.79 13.14
N ARG A 68 3.28 5.33 12.43
CA ARG A 68 3.14 6.60 11.68
C ARG A 68 2.12 6.51 10.55
N ALA A 69 2.09 5.40 9.81
CA ALA A 69 1.13 5.18 8.74
C ALA A 69 -0.31 5.15 9.26
N LYS A 70 -0.56 4.51 10.40
CA LYS A 70 -1.88 4.51 11.06
C LYS A 70 -2.33 5.93 11.44
N VAL A 71 -1.44 6.73 12.03
CA VAL A 71 -1.75 8.12 12.38
C VAL A 71 -2.02 8.96 11.13
N ALA A 72 -1.21 8.79 10.08
CA ALA A 72 -1.42 9.49 8.82
C ALA A 72 -2.75 9.10 8.15
N GLN A 73 -3.11 7.82 8.19
CA GLN A 73 -4.39 7.32 7.69
C GLN A 73 -5.57 7.92 8.48
N ALA A 74 -5.52 7.86 9.81
CA ALA A 74 -6.57 8.45 10.66
C ALA A 74 -6.74 9.94 10.38
N ARG A 75 -5.64 10.69 10.23
CA ARG A 75 -5.70 12.11 9.88
C ARG A 75 -6.36 12.35 8.52
N ALA A 76 -6.00 11.56 7.51
CA ALA A 76 -6.61 11.65 6.19
C ALA A 76 -8.11 11.31 6.19
N GLU A 77 -8.53 10.35 7.03
CA GLU A 77 -9.94 10.00 7.21
C GLU A 77 -10.72 11.14 7.91
N LEU A 78 -10.16 11.74 8.95
CA LEU A 78 -10.76 12.90 9.61
C LEU A 78 -10.93 14.09 8.65
N ASP A 79 -9.91 14.37 7.82
CA ASP A 79 -10.00 15.44 6.83
C ASP A 79 -11.11 15.19 5.79
N LYS A 80 -11.35 13.92 5.42
CA LYS A 80 -12.47 13.55 4.53
C LYS A 80 -13.81 13.82 5.21
N ILE A 81 -13.97 13.42 6.47
CA ILE A 81 -15.19 13.66 7.24
C ILE A 81 -15.44 15.16 7.39
N ALA A 82 -14.43 15.95 7.75
CA ALA A 82 -14.55 17.40 7.90
C ALA A 82 -15.00 18.08 6.59
N LYS A 83 -14.44 17.66 5.45
CA LYS A 83 -14.86 18.15 4.12
C LYS A 83 -16.30 17.77 3.80
N ALA A 84 -16.71 16.53 4.09
CA ALA A 84 -18.09 16.10 3.87
C ALA A 84 -19.08 16.92 4.72
N ILE A 85 -18.73 17.21 5.97
CA ILE A 85 -19.53 18.06 6.87
C ILE A 85 -19.63 19.49 6.33
N MET A 86 -18.50 20.07 5.88
CA MET A 86 -18.52 21.40 5.25
C MET A 86 -19.38 21.43 3.99
N MET A 87 -19.32 20.38 3.17
CA MET A 87 -20.13 20.26 1.96
C MET A 87 -21.63 20.20 2.29
N LEU A 88 -22.03 19.42 3.29
CA LEU A 88 -23.40 19.39 3.79
C LEU A 88 -23.88 20.80 4.19
N HIS A 89 -23.05 21.54 4.93
CA HIS A 89 -23.38 22.89 5.35
C HIS A 89 -23.53 23.86 4.17
N ILE A 90 -22.64 23.78 3.17
CA ILE A 90 -22.73 24.60 1.96
C ILE A 90 -24.05 24.32 1.21
N ASP A 91 -24.45 23.06 1.09
CA ASP A 91 -25.63 22.68 0.29
C ASP A 91 -26.96 22.94 1.01
N THR A 92 -27.03 22.67 2.32
CA THR A 92 -28.28 22.73 3.10
C THR A 92 -28.36 23.89 4.10
N GLY A 93 -27.26 24.62 4.31
CA GLY A 93 -27.13 25.64 5.36
C GLY A 93 -27.15 25.08 6.79
N LYS A 94 -27.17 23.76 6.96
CA LYS A 94 -27.36 23.07 8.24
C LYS A 94 -26.13 22.25 8.61
N TRP A 95 -25.84 22.17 9.91
CA TRP A 95 -24.76 21.36 10.45
C TRP A 95 -25.26 19.96 10.85
N PRO A 96 -24.42 18.92 10.81
CA PRO A 96 -24.79 17.59 11.29
C PRO A 96 -25.14 17.65 12.78
N GLY A 97 -26.27 17.05 13.17
CA GLY A 97 -26.79 17.13 14.54
C GLY A 97 -27.55 18.42 14.88
N GLY A 98 -27.77 19.32 13.91
CA GLY A 98 -28.54 20.56 14.13
C GLY A 98 -27.83 21.62 14.97
N GLN A 99 -26.57 21.41 15.35
CA GLN A 99 -25.77 22.31 16.17
C GLN A 99 -24.81 23.16 15.35
N ILE A 100 -24.81 24.48 15.60
CA ILE A 100 -23.80 25.38 15.06
C ILE A 100 -22.49 25.17 15.85
N PRO A 101 -21.33 24.96 15.18
CA PRO A 101 -20.04 24.87 15.85
C PRO A 101 -19.80 26.09 16.75
N GLY A 102 -19.56 25.84 18.04
CA GLY A 102 -19.32 26.89 19.04
C GLY A 102 -20.56 27.32 19.84
N LEU A 103 -21.75 26.79 19.56
CA LEU A 103 -22.93 26.94 20.41
C LEU A 103 -23.32 25.61 21.06
N PRO A 104 -23.82 25.62 22.31
CA PRO A 104 -24.28 24.40 22.96
C PRO A 104 -25.48 23.80 22.22
N ALA A 105 -25.36 22.52 21.93
CA ALA A 105 -26.42 21.52 21.87
C ALA A 105 -27.76 21.92 22.49
N ALA A 106 -28.82 22.01 21.69
CA ALA A 106 -30.18 21.98 22.24
C ALA A 106 -30.47 20.53 22.69
N PRO A 107 -30.82 20.29 23.96
CA PRO A 107 -30.88 18.95 24.51
C PRO A 107 -31.89 18.08 23.75
N GLY A 108 -31.41 16.98 23.15
CA GLY A 108 -32.27 15.88 22.69
C GLY A 108 -32.07 15.36 21.26
N ASN A 109 -31.08 15.83 20.50
CA ASN A 109 -30.81 15.32 19.14
C ASN A 109 -29.32 15.11 18.80
N GLU A 110 -28.42 15.13 19.79
CA GLU A 110 -26.99 14.90 19.55
C GLU A 110 -26.55 13.44 19.66
N VAL A 111 -25.78 13.02 18.65
CA VAL A 111 -25.01 11.76 18.59
C VAL A 111 -23.81 11.77 19.55
N SER A 112 -23.80 12.64 20.57
CA SER A 112 -22.65 12.92 21.44
C SER A 112 -22.43 11.86 22.52
N ASN A 113 -23.38 10.94 22.73
CA ASN A 113 -23.26 9.87 23.71
C ASN A 113 -22.93 8.52 23.05
N LEU A 114 -21.65 8.34 22.69
CA LEU A 114 -21.12 7.06 22.20
C LEU A 114 -20.84 6.06 23.35
N ASN A 115 -21.03 6.48 24.61
CA ASN A 115 -20.92 5.66 25.81
C ASN A 115 -22.30 5.18 26.32
N ALA A 116 -23.37 5.43 25.58
CA ALA A 116 -24.65 4.78 25.79
C ALA A 116 -24.50 3.32 25.33
N SER A 117 -23.79 2.56 26.16
CA SER A 117 -23.69 1.12 26.09
C SER A 117 -25.12 0.60 26.13
N SER A 118 -25.58 0.02 25.03
CA SER A 118 -26.82 -0.72 24.95
C SER A 118 -26.83 -1.80 26.04
N ALA A 119 -27.56 -1.53 27.12
CA ALA A 119 -28.13 -2.53 27.99
C ALA A 119 -29.43 -3.05 27.37
#